data_AF-A0A0A2A7S3-F1
#
_entry.id   AF-A0A0A2A7S3-F1
#
_cell.length_a   1.000
_cell.length_b   1.000
_cell.length_c   1.000
_cell.angle_alpha   90.00
_cell.angle_beta   90.00
_cell.angle_gamma   90.00
#
_symmetry.space_group_name_H-M   'P 1'
#
loop_
_entity.id
_entity.type
_entity.pdbx_description
1 polymer ?
#
loop_
_entity_poly.entity_id
_entity_poly.type
_entity_poly.pdbx_seq_one_letter_code
_entity_poly.pdbx_strand_id
1 'polypeptide(L)' 'MKPVNVKLTISEAARELGYSSRSQLYNLIKKGYLNNYLWVDEKGRKFLEMHPVGRRKLKDYLPAIIKWRSDCVHLKS' A
#
# COMPACT_ATOMS: atom_id res chain seq x y z
N MET A 1 15.01 3.94 18.71
CA MET A 1 13.64 4.35 18.33
C MET A 1 12.82 3.12 17.98
N LYS A 2 11.70 2.87 18.66
CA LYS A 2 10.74 1.83 18.22
C LYS A 2 10.10 2.33 16.92
N PRO A 3 9.92 1.48 15.88
CA PRO A 3 9.27 1.91 14.65
C PRO A 3 7.84 2.37 14.99
N VAL A 4 7.57 3.66 14.75
CA VAL A 4 6.22 4.21 14.89
C VAL A 4 5.38 3.58 13.80
N ASN A 5 4.24 3.03 14.19
CA ASN A 5 3.35 2.37 13.26
C ASN A 5 2.58 3.43 12.45
N VAL A 6 3.21 3.92 11.38
CA VAL A 6 2.68 5.02 10.57
C VAL A 6 1.55 4.50 9.67
N LYS A 7 0.36 5.08 9.84
CA LYS A 7 -0.80 4.84 8.97
C LYS A 7 -1.07 6.10 8.17
N LEU A 8 -1.15 5.95 6.85
CA LEU A 8 -1.43 7.04 5.92
C LEU A 8 -2.73 6.74 5.18
N THR A 9 -3.49 7.78 4.81
CA THR A 9 -4.59 7.59 3.86
C THR A 9 -4.06 7.04 2.53
N ILE A 10 -4.91 6.44 1.70
CA ILE A 10 -4.48 5.93 0.39
C ILE A 10 -3.80 7.02 -0.46
N SER A 11 -4.31 8.25 -0.38
CA SER A 11 -3.75 9.40 -1.09
C SER A 11 -2.35 9.77 -0.60
N GLU A 12 -2.16 9.83 0.73
CA GLU A 12 -0.86 10.13 1.33
C GLU A 12 0.15 9.01 1.09
N ALA A 13 -0.27 7.75 1.21
CA ALA A 13 0.55 6.59 0.93
C ALA A 13 1.02 6.58 -0.53
N ALA A 14 0.14 6.90 -1.50
CA ALA A 14 0.51 7.00 -2.91
C ALA A 14 1.63 8.03 -3.12
N ARG A 15 1.51 9.21 -2.49
CA ARG A 15 2.52 10.27 -2.55
C ARG A 15 3.85 9.85 -1.93
N GLU A 16 3.80 9.26 -0.74
CA GLU A 16 4.99 8.79 0.00
C GLU A 16 5.74 7.67 -0.76
N LEU A 17 5.00 6.81 -1.45
CA LEU A 17 5.54 5.71 -2.23
C LEU A 17 5.96 6.10 -3.65
N GLY A 18 5.74 7.36 -4.05
CA GLY A 18 6.09 7.87 -5.38
C GLY A 18 5.17 7.40 -6.51
N TYR A 19 3.95 6.93 -6.22
CA TYR A 19 2.98 6.57 -7.25
C TYR A 19 2.33 7.83 -7.83
N SER A 20 2.28 7.89 -9.17
CA SER A 20 1.58 8.95 -9.91
C SER A 20 0.05 8.87 -9.77
N SER A 21 -0.50 7.72 -9.36
CA SER A 21 -1.93 7.54 -9.18
C SER A 21 -2.27 6.62 -8.00
N ARG A 22 -3.32 7.00 -7.27
CA ARG A 22 -3.94 6.19 -6.21
C ARG A 22 -4.59 4.92 -6.77
N SER A 23 -4.95 4.90 -8.06
CA SER A 23 -5.66 3.79 -8.69
C SER A 23 -4.87 2.48 -8.60
N GLN A 24 -3.54 2.54 -8.66
CA GLN A 24 -2.71 1.34 -8.52
C GLN A 24 -2.82 0.72 -7.13
N LEU A 25 -2.81 1.55 -6.08
CA LEU A 25 -3.03 1.07 -4.71
C LEU A 25 -4.46 0.54 -4.52
N TYR A 26 -5.48 1.21 -5.08
CA TYR A 26 -6.86 0.72 -5.03
C TYR A 26 -7.03 -0.62 -5.76
N ASN A 27 -6.36 -0.83 -6.89
CA ASN A 27 -6.39 -2.10 -7.60
C ASN A 27 -5.74 -3.22 -6.77
N LEU A 28 -4.60 -2.94 -6.13
CA LEU A 28 -3.93 -3.90 -5.25
C LEU A 28 -4.78 -4.23 -4.01
N ILE A 29 -5.48 -3.24 -3.45
CA ILE A 29 -6.46 -3.43 -2.37
C ILE A 29 -7.62 -4.31 -2.85
N LYS A 30 -8.22 -3.98 -4.00
CA LYS A 30 -9.36 -4.72 -4.56
C LYS A 30 -9.03 -6.18 -4.82
N LYS A 31 -7.80 -6.45 -5.27
CA LYS A 31 -7.29 -7.81 -5.51
C LYS A 31 -6.78 -8.52 -4.24
N GLY A 32 -6.85 -7.87 -3.07
CA GLY A 32 -6.52 -8.46 -1.77
C GLY A 32 -5.03 -8.46 -1.39
N TYR A 33 -4.14 -7.92 -2.24
CA TYR A 33 -2.69 -7.96 -2.00
C TYR A 33 -2.22 -7.10 -0.83
N LEU A 34 -3.02 -6.10 -0.46
CA LEU A 34 -2.74 -5.17 0.63
C LEU A 34 -3.58 -5.41 1.89
N ASN A 35 -4.34 -6.52 1.98
CA ASN A 35 -5.21 -6.78 3.13
C ASN A 35 -4.46 -6.76 4.48
N ASN A 36 -3.22 -7.26 4.51
CA ASN A 36 -2.38 -7.25 5.71
C ASN A 36 -1.79 -5.88 6.08
N TYR A 37 -1.98 -4.88 5.22
CA TYR A 37 -1.52 -3.50 5.38
C TYR A 37 -2.69 -2.51 5.39
N LEU A 38 -3.92 -2.97 5.11
CA LEU A 38 -5.11 -2.14 5.02
C LEU A 38 -5.75 -2.02 6.39
N TRP A 39 -6.00 -0.78 6.80
CA TRP A 39 -6.75 -0.45 7.99
C TRP A 39 -7.97 0.38 7.61
N VAL A 40 -9.08 0.17 8.30
CA VAL A 40 -10.32 0.92 8.09
C VAL A 40 -10.72 1.51 9.43
N ASP A 41 -10.92 2.83 9.47
CA ASP A 41 -11.40 3.48 10.69
C ASP A 41 -12.91 3.28 10.89
N GLU A 42 -13.41 3.71 12.03
CA GLU A 42 -14.83 3.64 12.40
C GLU A 42 -15.75 4.40 11.43
N LYS A 43 -15.19 5.33 10.64
CA LYS A 43 -15.91 6.12 9.62
C LYS A 43 -15.80 5.50 8.22
N GLY A 44 -15.20 4.31 8.09
CA GLY A 44 -15.00 3.61 6.82
C GLY A 44 -13.85 4.15 5.95
N ARG A 45 -13.02 5.06 6.47
CA ARG A 45 -11.86 5.60 5.75
C ARG A 45 -10.73 4.57 5.72
N LYS A 46 -10.14 4.38 4.54
CA LYS A 46 -9.08 3.40 4.30
C LYS A 46 -7.71 4.03 4.48
N PHE A 47 -6.86 3.33 5.24
CA PHE A 47 -5.49 3.68 5.53
C PHE A 47 -4.57 2.52 5.18
N LEU A 48 -3.33 2.84 4.82
CA LEU A 48 -2.26 1.88 4.62
C LEU A 48 -1.21 2.04 5.71
N GLU A 49 -0.86 0.91 6.32
CA GLU A 49 0.20 0.81 7.31
C GLU A 49 1.55 0.76 6.60
N MET A 50 2.32 1.83 6.74
CA MET A 50 3.59 2.03 6.03
C MET A 50 4.73 1.25 6.71
N HIS A 51 4.69 1.19 8.04
CA HIS A 51 5.73 0.62 8.90
C HIS A 51 5.14 -0.37 9.92
N PRO A 52 4.54 -1.48 9.47
CA PRO A 52 3.98 -2.48 10.37
C PRO A 52 5.06 -3.12 11.25
N VAL A 53 4.74 -3.33 12.53
CA VAL A 53 5.62 -4.06 13.44
C VAL A 53 5.57 -5.56 13.12
N GLY A 54 6.73 -6.20 12.96
CA GLY A 54 6.82 -7.63 12.65
C GLY A 54 6.57 -8.00 11.18
N ARG A 55 6.47 -7.01 10.28
CA ARG A 55 6.35 -7.22 8.82
C ARG A 55 7.29 -6.28 8.06
N ARG A 56 7.44 -6.54 6.76
CA ARG A 56 8.22 -5.65 5.87
C ARG A 56 7.49 -4.30 5.74
N LYS A 57 8.24 -3.22 5.52
CA LYS A 57 7.64 -1.92 5.22
C LYS A 57 6.90 -2.01 3.89
N LEU A 58 5.82 -1.24 3.76
CA LEU A 58 5.00 -1.27 2.55
C LEU A 58 5.81 -0.91 1.29
N LYS A 59 6.76 0.03 1.42
CA LYS A 59 7.70 0.43 0.37
C LYS A 59 8.57 -0.72 -0.14
N ASP A 60 8.95 -1.65 0.72
CA ASP A 60 9.79 -2.80 0.36
C ASP A 60 8.95 -3.98 -0.17
N TYR A 61 7.71 -4.09 0.29
CA TYR A 61 6.79 -5.15 -0.11
C TYR A 61 6.18 -4.93 -1.50
N LEU A 62 5.83 -3.68 -1.83
CA LEU A 62 5.14 -3.33 -3.08
C LEU A 62 5.91 -3.68 -4.36
N PRO A 63 7.22 -3.37 -4.51
CA PRO A 63 7.97 -3.74 -5.70
C PRO A 63 7.99 -5.25 -5.94
N ALA A 64 8.03 -6.05 -4.85
CA ALA A 64 7.98 -7.49 -4.95
C ALA A 64 6.64 -7.96 -5.51
N ILE A 65 5.50 -7.48 -4.97
CA ILE A 65 4.18 -7.84 -5.51
C ILE A 65 4.08 -7.44 -6.98
N ILE A 66 4.45 -6.20 -7.31
CA ILE A 66 4.34 -5.65 -8.67
C ILE A 66 5.12 -6.49 -9.67
N LYS A 67 6.35 -6.90 -9.32
CA LYS A 67 7.18 -7.75 -10.17
C LYS A 67 6.54 -9.12 -10.44
N TRP A 68 5.89 -9.70 -9.43
CA TRP A 68 5.26 -11.03 -9.53
C TRP A 68 3.81 -11.00 -10.03
N ARG A 69 3.21 -9.82 -10.15
CA ARG A 69 1.79 -9.58 -10.48
C ARG A 69 1.68 -8.47 -11.53
N SER A 70 2.30 -8.70 -12.68
CA SER A 70 2.22 -7.83 -13.86
C SER A 70 0.78 -7.63 -14.36
N ASP A 71 -0.16 -8.51 -13.98
CA ASP A 71 -1.61 -8.35 -14.22
C ASP A 71 -2.24 -7.18 -13.42
N CYS A 72 -1.54 -6.65 -12.42
CA CYS A 72 -2.01 -5.58 -11.54
C CYS A 72 -1.44 -4.21 -11.90
N VAL A 73 -0.41 -4.16 -12.74
CA VAL A 73 0.28 -2.92 -13.09
C VAL A 73 0.15 -2.73 -14.58
N HIS A 74 -0.57 -1.69 -14.99
CA HIS A 74 -0.38 -1.14 -16.34
C HIS A 74 1.00 -0.49 -16.35
N LEU A 75 2.05 -1.29 -16.50
CA LEU A 75 3.35 -0.77 -16.91
C LEU A 75 3.08 -0.21 -18.30
N LYS A 76 3.09 1.12 -18.44
CA LYS A 76 3.23 1.70 -19.77
C LYS A 76 4.55 1.16 -20.31
N SER A 77 4.44 0.32 -21.34
CA SER A 77 5.54 -0.08 -22.21
C SER A 77 6.28 1.12 -22.76
#